data_AF-A0AAW1UJM0-F1
#
_entry.id   AF-A0AAW1UJM0-F1
#
_cell.length_a   1.000
_cell.length_b   1.000
_cell.length_c   1.000
_cell.angle_alpha   90.00
_cell.angle_beta   90.00
_cell.angle_gamma   90.00
#
_symmetry.space_group_name_H-M   'P 1'
#
loop_
_entity.id
_entity.type
_entity.pdbx_description
1 polymer ?
#
loop_
_entity_poly.entity_id
_entity_poly.type
_entity_poly.pdbx_seq_one_letter_code
_entity_poly.pdbx_strand_id
1 'polypeptide(L)'
;MYVDDKKIVSSHCIISDDLNHDVCMVYKIQETLLEFVKEHFPIFNVTDVHYFSDGCAGQYKNKYNFMNLSLHEKEFKIKAQWSFFATSLGKTECDGIAGTVKRLARKASLQRPLQDQILTATTFYQFCISTI
;
A
#
# COMPACT_ATOMS: atom_id res chain seq x y z
N MET A 1 -5.88 15.16 3.38
CA MET A 1 -5.36 16.55 3.31
C MET A 1 -6.41 17.40 2.63
N TYR A 2 -6.50 18.70 2.95
CA TYR A 2 -7.41 19.62 2.30
C TYR A 2 -6.62 20.75 1.63
N VAL A 3 -7.00 21.10 0.40
CA VAL A 3 -6.56 22.32 -0.30
C VAL A 3 -7.80 23.01 -0.79
N ASP A 4 -7.96 24.30 -0.47
CA ASP A 4 -9.13 25.09 -0.82
C ASP A 4 -10.44 24.38 -0.44
N ASP A 5 -10.51 23.86 0.80
CA ASP A 5 -11.61 23.07 1.37
C ASP A 5 -11.96 21.75 0.62
N LYS A 6 -11.10 21.30 -0.30
CA LYS A 6 -11.27 20.02 -1.00
C LYS A 6 -10.33 18.95 -0.46
N LYS A 7 -10.90 17.77 -0.16
CA LYS A 7 -10.14 16.59 0.24
C LYS A 7 -9.28 16.09 -0.93
N ILE A 8 -7.96 16.04 -0.73
CA ILE A 8 -7.04 15.34 -1.62
C ILE A 8 -7.16 13.84 -1.34
N VAL A 9 -7.37 13.07 -2.42
CA VAL A 9 -7.41 11.60 -2.40
C VAL A 9 -6.48 11.10 -3.49
N SER A 10 -5.61 10.16 -3.14
CA SER A 10 -4.78 9.43 -4.09
C SER A 10 -4.80 7.95 -3.75
N SER A 11 -4.77 7.10 -4.77
CA SER A 11 -4.82 5.65 -4.68
C SER A 11 -3.52 5.06 -5.19
N HIS A 12 -2.88 4.22 -4.39
CA HIS A 12 -1.59 3.61 -4.73
C HIS A 12 -1.73 2.08 -4.72
N CYS A 13 -1.17 1.43 -5.73
CA CYS A 13 -1.02 -0.02 -5.79
C CYS A 13 0.47 -0.33 -5.76
N ILE A 14 0.92 -1.03 -4.72
CA ILE A 14 2.32 -1.41 -4.57
C ILE A 14 2.53 -2.83 -5.11
N ILE A 15 3.55 -3.00 -5.95
CA ILE A 15 3.98 -4.29 -6.49
C ILE A 15 5.34 -4.60 -5.89
N SER A 16 5.48 -5.81 -5.36
CA SER A 16 6.72 -6.32 -4.75
C SER A 16 7.00 -7.72 -5.30
N ASP A 17 8.27 -8.07 -5.38
CA ASP A 17 8.77 -9.43 -5.62
C ASP A 17 8.99 -10.22 -4.32
N ASP A 18 8.87 -9.58 -3.15
CA ASP A 18 8.84 -10.29 -1.86
C ASP A 18 7.60 -11.18 -1.74
N LEU A 19 7.82 -12.48 -1.50
CA LEU A 19 6.78 -13.49 -1.41
C LEU A 19 6.33 -13.78 0.03
N ASN A 20 7.03 -13.24 1.04
CA ASN A 20 6.72 -13.53 2.45
C ASN A 20 5.46 -12.80 2.91
N HIS A 21 5.19 -11.62 2.34
CA HIS A 21 4.01 -10.81 2.61
C HIS A 21 3.74 -10.63 4.10
N ASP A 22 4.78 -10.28 4.86
CA ASP A 22 4.76 -10.21 6.31
C ASP A 22 4.85 -8.75 6.83
N VAL A 23 5.18 -8.60 8.10
CA VAL A 23 5.35 -7.31 8.76
C VAL A 23 6.42 -6.44 8.11
N CYS A 24 7.51 -7.03 7.61
CA CYS A 24 8.60 -6.30 6.97
C CYS A 24 8.11 -5.66 5.66
N MET A 25 7.30 -6.37 4.89
CA MET A 25 6.65 -5.81 3.70
C MET A 25 5.77 -4.61 4.06
N VAL A 26 4.96 -4.73 5.11
CA VAL A 26 4.07 -3.63 5.57
C VAL A 26 4.88 -2.41 6.00
N TYR A 27 5.95 -2.62 6.77
CA TYR A 27 6.86 -1.53 7.16
C TYR A 27 7.46 -0.83 5.95
N LYS A 28 7.95 -1.59 4.96
CA LYS A 28 8.56 -1.02 3.76
C LYS A 28 7.55 -0.24 2.91
N ILE A 29 6.30 -0.71 2.85
CA ILE A 29 5.20 0.01 2.20
C ILE A 29 4.92 1.33 2.93
N GLN A 30 4.88 1.32 4.27
CA GLN A 30 4.67 2.54 5.06
C GLN A 30 5.77 3.56 4.82
N GLU A 31 7.04 3.14 4.87
CA GLU A 31 8.20 4.00 4.56
C GLU A 31 8.06 4.62 3.17
N THR A 32 7.82 3.79 2.14
CA THR A 32 7.68 4.24 0.74
C THR A 32 6.54 5.26 0.58
N LEU A 33 5.39 5.03 1.22
CA LEU A 33 4.25 5.94 1.13
C LEU A 33 4.51 7.25 1.88
N LEU A 34 5.17 7.22 3.03
CA LEU A 34 5.49 8.42 3.79
C LEU A 34 6.54 9.28 3.07
N GLU A 35 7.53 8.66 2.42
CA GLU A 35 8.48 9.34 1.53
C GLU A 35 7.76 10.01 0.36
N PHE A 36 6.88 9.27 -0.34
CA PHE A 36 6.06 9.80 -1.41
C PHE A 36 5.25 11.03 -0.95
N VAL A 37 4.61 10.94 0.21
CA VAL A 37 3.80 12.04 0.77
C VAL A 37 4.66 13.27 1.07
N LYS A 38 5.85 13.09 1.65
CA LYS A 38 6.78 14.19 1.96
C LYS A 38 7.29 14.87 0.68
N GLU A 39 7.59 14.10 -0.35
CA GLU A 39 8.10 14.60 -1.62
C GLU A 39 7.03 15.36 -2.42
N HIS A 40 5.82 14.80 -2.49
CA HIS A 40 4.76 15.34 -3.36
C HIS A 40 3.90 16.40 -2.67
N PHE A 41 3.91 16.43 -1.34
CA PHE A 41 3.12 17.37 -0.56
C PHE A 41 3.89 18.06 0.58
N PRO A 42 5.07 18.66 0.29
CA PRO A 42 5.93 19.25 1.31
C PRO A 42 5.26 20.42 2.05
N ILE A 43 4.34 21.12 1.40
CA ILE A 43 3.65 22.30 1.96
C ILE A 43 2.78 21.99 3.18
N PHE A 44 2.29 20.77 3.34
CA PHE A 44 1.41 20.44 4.47
C PHE A 44 2.16 20.11 5.75
N ASN A 45 3.48 19.90 5.69
CA ASN A 45 4.31 19.51 6.83
C ASN A 45 3.62 18.45 7.72
N VAL A 46 3.32 17.29 7.14
CA VAL A 46 2.50 16.24 7.77
C VAL A 46 3.14 15.80 9.09
N THR A 47 2.42 15.99 10.20
CA THR A 47 2.88 15.60 11.55
C THR A 47 2.26 14.30 12.05
N ASP A 48 1.11 13.90 11.50
CA ASP A 48 0.32 12.78 11.99
C ASP A 48 -0.19 11.92 10.83
N VAL A 49 -0.15 10.61 10.99
CA VAL A 49 -0.71 9.61 10.07
C VAL A 49 -1.64 8.67 10.81
N HIS A 50 -2.78 8.35 10.18
CA HIS A 50 -3.72 7.36 10.69
C HIS A 50 -3.81 6.18 9.73
N TYR A 51 -3.30 5.04 10.17
CA TYR A 51 -3.43 3.78 9.45
C TYR A 51 -4.73 3.09 9.80
N PHE A 52 -5.37 2.54 8.77
CA PHE A 52 -6.59 1.77 8.91
C PHE A 52 -6.45 0.48 8.11
N SER A 53 -6.52 -0.68 8.77
CA SER A 53 -6.31 -1.98 8.12
C SER A 53 -7.23 -3.06 8.68
N ASP A 54 -7.28 -4.22 8.05
CA ASP A 54 -7.89 -5.39 8.66
C ASP A 54 -7.06 -5.91 9.85
N GLY A 55 -7.64 -6.87 10.59
CA GLY A 55 -7.03 -7.49 11.75
C GLY A 55 -6.09 -8.67 11.45
N CYS A 56 -5.59 -8.84 10.22
CA CYS A 56 -4.71 -9.96 9.85
C CYS A 56 -3.46 -9.99 10.74
N ALA A 57 -3.30 -11.06 11.53
CA ALA A 57 -2.20 -11.17 12.49
C ALA A 57 -0.83 -11.31 11.81
N GLY A 58 -0.74 -11.96 10.65
CA GLY A 58 0.53 -12.12 9.92
C GLY A 58 1.10 -10.79 9.41
N GLN A 59 0.23 -9.82 9.13
CA GLN A 59 0.59 -8.60 8.41
C GLN A 59 0.44 -7.33 9.23
N TYR A 60 -0.67 -7.18 9.95
CA TYR A 60 -1.05 -5.91 10.57
C TYR A 60 -1.18 -6.02 12.09
N LYS A 61 -2.08 -6.87 12.61
CA LYS A 61 -2.40 -6.89 14.05
C LYS A 61 -1.48 -7.85 14.82
N ASN A 62 -0.22 -7.46 15.03
CA ASN A 62 0.77 -8.24 15.79
C ASN A 62 1.78 -7.38 16.56
N LYS A 63 2.55 -8.03 17.45
CA LYS A 63 3.53 -7.39 18.32
C LYS A 63 4.63 -6.61 17.59
N TYR A 64 4.99 -7.02 16.37
CA TYR A 64 6.04 -6.36 15.60
C TYR A 64 5.54 -5.02 15.04
N ASN A 65 4.30 -4.96 14.53
CA ASN A 65 3.70 -3.68 14.15
C ASN A 65 3.44 -2.76 15.34
N PHE A 66 3.12 -3.30 16.52
CA PHE A 66 3.07 -2.47 17.73
C PHE A 66 4.43 -1.86 18.08
N MET A 67 5.53 -2.58 17.85
CA MET A 67 6.89 -2.03 17.98
C MET A 67 7.16 -0.96 16.91
N ASN A 68 6.82 -1.23 15.64
CA ASN A 68 6.97 -0.25 14.58
C ASN A 68 6.17 1.03 14.89
N LEU A 69 4.95 0.88 15.41
CA LEU A 69 4.09 2.00 15.82
C LEU A 69 4.71 2.82 16.97
N SER A 70 5.34 2.17 17.96
CA SER A 70 5.99 2.88 19.07
C SER A 70 7.27 3.61 18.66
N LEU A 71 7.95 3.13 17.62
CA LEU A 71 9.16 3.75 17.05
C LEU A 71 8.86 4.71 15.89
N HIS A 72 7.61 4.78 15.43
CA HIS A 72 7.21 5.49 14.23
C HIS A 72 7.62 6.98 14.21
N GLU A 73 7.39 7.70 15.30
CA GLU A 73 7.79 9.12 15.40
C GLU A 73 9.31 9.29 15.39
N LYS A 74 10.04 8.35 16.00
CA LYS A 74 11.51 8.38 16.00
C LYS A 74 12.07 8.16 14.60
N GLU A 75 11.53 7.20 13.86
CA GLU A 75 12.02 6.78 12.54
C GLU A 75 11.54 7.71 11.43
N PHE A 76 10.24 7.97 11.36
CA PHE A 76 9.65 8.73 10.26
C PHE A 76 9.43 10.20 10.55
N LYS A 77 9.64 10.67 11.79
CA LYS A 77 9.34 12.04 12.25
C LYS A 77 7.86 12.42 12.12
N ILE A 78 6.98 11.43 12.11
CA ILE A 78 5.53 11.56 12.01
C ILE A 78 4.91 10.70 13.12
N LYS A 79 3.93 11.21 13.85
CA LYS A 79 3.17 10.42 14.82
C LYS A 79 2.19 9.52 14.10
N ALA A 80 2.02 8.30 14.59
CA ALA A 80 1.10 7.36 13.98
C ALA A 80 0.03 6.88 14.95
N GLN A 81 -1.17 6.71 14.42
CA GLN A 81 -2.26 5.96 15.03
C GLN A 81 -2.64 4.82 14.10
N TRP A 82 -3.07 3.69 14.66
CA TRP A 82 -3.50 2.54 13.87
C TRP A 82 -4.81 1.98 14.42
N SER A 83 -5.83 1.96 13.56
CA SER A 83 -7.12 1.35 13.85
C SER A 83 -7.35 0.11 12.97
N PHE A 84 -8.07 -0.87 13.52
CA PHE A 84 -8.32 -2.15 12.85
C PHE A 84 -9.82 -2.37 12.66
N PHE A 85 -10.21 -2.89 11.50
CA PHE A 85 -11.58 -3.40 11.31
C PHE A 85 -11.85 -4.61 12.20
N ALA A 86 -13.13 -4.87 12.45
CA ALA A 86 -13.56 -6.12 13.05
C ALA A 86 -13.16 -7.32 12.16
N THR A 87 -12.79 -8.43 12.80
CA THR A 87 -12.39 -9.66 12.10
C THR A 87 -13.48 -10.06 11.11
N SER A 88 -13.08 -10.38 9.88
CA SER A 88 -13.97 -10.78 8.77
C SER A 88 -14.86 -9.67 8.17
N LEU A 89 -14.70 -8.40 8.55
CA LEU A 89 -15.42 -7.25 7.97
C LEU A 89 -14.51 -6.23 7.27
N GLY A 90 -13.29 -6.63 6.91
CA GLY A 90 -12.20 -5.71 6.53
C GLY A 90 -12.05 -5.40 5.04
N LYS A 91 -13.09 -5.52 4.21
CA LYS A 91 -12.97 -5.10 2.80
C LYS A 91 -12.98 -3.57 2.71
N THR A 92 -12.04 -3.03 1.95
CA THR A 92 -11.89 -1.58 1.75
C THR A 92 -11.79 -1.24 0.27
N GLU A 93 -11.65 0.05 -0.03
CA GLU A 93 -11.38 0.56 -1.37
C GLU A 93 -10.09 -0.05 -1.95
N CYS A 94 -9.13 -0.45 -1.11
CA CYS A 94 -7.88 -1.05 -1.55
C CYS A 94 -8.10 -2.40 -2.26
N ASP A 95 -9.11 -3.18 -1.85
CA ASP A 95 -9.46 -4.45 -2.50
C ASP A 95 -9.95 -4.24 -3.93
N GLY A 96 -10.70 -3.16 -4.16
CA GLY A 96 -11.19 -2.78 -5.49
C GLY A 96 -10.05 -2.40 -6.44
N ILE A 97 -9.10 -1.61 -5.95
CA ILE A 97 -7.91 -1.18 -6.71
C ILE A 97 -7.07 -2.41 -7.07
N ALA A 98 -6.63 -3.17 -6.05
CA ALA A 98 -5.79 -4.35 -6.26
C ALA A 98 -6.49 -5.42 -7.11
N GLY A 99 -7.80 -5.65 -6.88
CA GLY A 99 -8.59 -6.59 -7.67
C GLY A 99 -8.69 -6.19 -9.14
N THR A 100 -8.87 -4.90 -9.44
CA THR A 100 -8.94 -4.39 -10.81
C THR A 100 -7.61 -4.56 -11.52
N VAL A 101 -6.51 -4.14 -10.90
CA VAL A 101 -5.15 -4.24 -11.45
C VAL A 101 -4.81 -5.71 -11.75
N LYS A 102 -5.05 -6.62 -10.78
CA LYS A 102 -4.82 -8.07 -10.96
C LYS A 102 -5.69 -8.66 -12.06
N ARG A 103 -6.96 -8.26 -12.15
CA ARG A 103 -7.89 -8.74 -13.20
C ARG A 103 -7.42 -8.34 -14.59
N LEU A 104 -7.02 -7.08 -14.77
CA LEU A 104 -6.54 -6.57 -16.06
C LEU A 104 -5.25 -7.27 -16.48
N ALA A 105 -4.28 -7.40 -15.57
CA ALA A 105 -3.03 -8.10 -15.85
C ALA A 105 -3.26 -9.58 -16.17
N ARG A 106 -4.13 -10.27 -15.41
CA ARG A 106 -4.49 -11.66 -15.70
C ARG A 106 -5.10 -11.80 -17.10
N LYS A 107 -6.05 -10.91 -17.45
CA LYS A 107 -6.68 -10.93 -18.78
C LYS A 107 -5.65 -10.72 -19.88
N ALA A 108 -4.77 -9.73 -19.74
CA ALA A 108 -3.71 -9.47 -20.70
C ALA A 108 -2.75 -10.67 -20.84
N SER A 109 -2.30 -11.24 -19.72
CA SER A 109 -1.42 -12.40 -19.71
C SER A 109 -2.02 -13.62 -20.42
N LEU A 110 -3.33 -13.85 -20.26
CA LEU A 110 -4.06 -14.92 -20.96
C LEU A 110 -4.23 -14.69 -22.47
N GLN A 111 -4.12 -13.44 -22.94
CA GLN A 111 -4.22 -13.09 -24.35
C GLN A 111 -2.87 -13.03 -25.06
N ARG A 112 -1.75 -13.13 -24.32
CA ARG A 112 -0.39 -13.12 -24.86
C ARG A 112 0.09 -14.53 -25.24
N PRO A 113 1.05 -14.65 -26.18
CA PRO A 113 1.76 -15.90 -26.43
C PRO A 113 2.41 -16.46 -25.15
N LEU A 114 2.62 -17.77 -25.07
CA LEU A 114 3.19 -18.44 -23.90
C LEU A 114 4.56 -17.87 -23.48
N GLN A 115 5.35 -17.43 -24.46
CA GLN A 115 6.68 -16.85 -24.24
C GLN A 115 6.68 -15.39 -23.74
N ASP A 116 5.52 -14.73 -23.66
CA ASP A 116 5.39 -13.32 -23.29
C ASP A 116 4.33 -13.09 -22.19
N GLN A 117 4.09 -14.11 -21.36
CA GLN A 117 3.17 -13.99 -20.23
C GLN A 117 3.72 -13.06 -19.14
N ILE A 118 2.81 -12.42 -18.40
CA ILE A 118 3.15 -11.59 -17.25
C ILE A 118 3.39 -12.51 -16.05
N LEU A 119 4.65 -12.88 -15.82
CA LEU A 119 5.05 -13.90 -14.83
C LEU A 119 5.91 -13.35 -13.68
N THR A 120 6.42 -12.13 -13.80
CA THR A 120 7.28 -11.52 -12.77
C THR A 120 6.70 -10.20 -12.28
N ALA A 121 7.04 -9.80 -11.05
CA ALA A 121 6.68 -8.50 -10.49
C ALA A 121 7.11 -7.34 -11.40
N THR A 122 8.31 -7.41 -12.00
CA THR A 122 8.79 -6.43 -12.97
C THR A 122 7.91 -6.36 -14.20
N THR A 123 7.60 -7.49 -14.84
CA THR A 123 6.72 -7.50 -16.03
C THR A 123 5.31 -7.02 -15.70
N PHE A 124 4.83 -7.29 -14.48
CA PHE A 124 3.55 -6.82 -14.00
C PHE A 124 3.56 -5.30 -13.78
N TYR A 125 4.60 -4.76 -13.16
CA TYR A 125 4.78 -3.33 -13.00
C TYR A 125 4.83 -2.60 -14.35
N GLN A 126 5.60 -3.12 -15.31
CA GLN A 126 5.69 -2.58 -16.67
C GLN A 126 4.33 -2.59 -17.39
N PHE A 127 3.56 -3.66 -17.21
CA PHE A 127 2.18 -3.70 -17.72
C PHE A 127 1.31 -2.61 -17.07
N CYS A 128 1.38 -2.43 -15.76
CA CYS A 128 0.58 -1.43 -15.06
C CYS A 128 0.89 -0.02 -15.57
N ILE A 129 2.16 0.40 -15.60
CA ILE A 129 2.51 1.77 -16.00
C ILE A 129 2.24 2.08 -17.48
N SER A 130 2.13 1.06 -18.33
CA SER A 130 1.86 1.22 -19.77
C SER A 130 0.38 1.21 -20.12
N THR A 131 -0.48 0.66 -19.26
CA THR A 131 -1.85 0.28 -19.61
C THR A 131 -2.92 0.78 -18.63
N ILE A 132 -2.58 0.96 -17.36
CA ILE A 132 -3.51 1.35 -16.28
C ILE A 132 -3.23 2.80 -15.89
#